data_AF-N1MHV1-F1
#
_entry.id   AF-N1MHV1-F1
#
_cell.length_a   1.000
_cell.length_b   1.000
_cell.length_c   1.000
_cell.angle_alpha   90.00
_cell.angle_beta   90.00
_cell.angle_gamma   90.00
#
_symmetry.space_group_name_H-M   'P 1'
#
loop_
_entity.id
_entity.type
_entity.pdbx_description
1 polymer ?
#
loop_
_entity_poly.entity_id
_entity_poly.type
_entity_poly.pdbx_seq_one_letter_code
_entity_poly.pdbx_strand_id
1 'polypeptide(L)' 'MRELDSEEQELLEQLNGGLPTDELIVMVRDLAQVLTKEGLAIRARVAETAADRLEQLSAARAN' A
#
# COMPACT_ATOMS: atom_id res chain seq x y z
N MET A 1 -24.51 5.52 -17.49
CA MET A 1 -23.18 5.78 -16.92
C MET A 1 -22.84 7.21 -17.30
N ARG A 2 -22.45 8.06 -16.34
CA ARG A 2 -22.10 9.47 -16.60
C ARG A 2 -20.65 9.52 -17.09
N GLU A 3 -20.34 10.39 -18.05
CA GLU A 3 -18.96 10.68 -18.47
C GLU A 3 -18.23 11.46 -17.37
N LEU A 4 -17.00 11.06 -17.09
CA LEU A 4 -16.13 11.75 -16.14
C LEU A 4 -15.64 13.04 -16.80
N ASP A 5 -15.59 14.12 -16.03
CA ASP A 5 -14.88 15.30 -16.49
C ASP A 5 -13.36 15.09 -16.41
N SER A 6 -12.59 16.01 -17.01
CA SER A 6 -11.14 15.90 -17.11
C SER A 6 -10.43 15.90 -15.76
N GLU A 7 -11.02 16.52 -14.72
CA GLU A 7 -10.45 16.57 -13.37
C GLU A 7 -10.70 15.24 -12.65
N GLU A 8 -11.91 14.69 -12.78
CA GLU A 8 -12.25 13.35 -12.30
C GLU A 8 -11.40 12.26 -12.97
N GLN A 9 -11.09 12.43 -14.26
CA GLN A 9 -10.30 11.49 -15.03
C GLN A 9 -8.81 11.51 -14.65
N GLU A 10 -8.21 12.69 -14.43
CA GLU A 10 -6.86 12.82 -13.88
C GLU A 10 -6.75 12.21 -12.48
N LEU A 11 -7.77 12.41 -11.63
CA LEU A 11 -7.80 11.81 -10.30
C LEU A 11 -7.86 10.28 -10.38
N LEU A 12 -8.64 9.74 -11.29
CA LEU A 12 -8.73 8.31 -11.55
C LEU A 12 -7.42 7.75 -12.12
N GLU A 13 -6.70 8.49 -12.97
CA GLU A 13 -5.38 8.10 -13.46
C GLU A 13 -4.32 8.12 -12.37
N GLN A 14 -4.37 9.08 -11.44
CA GLN A 14 -3.49 9.10 -10.26
C GLN A 14 -3.78 7.94 -9.32
N LEU A 15 -5.06 7.62 -9.11
CA LEU A 15 -5.50 6.47 -8.30
C LEU A 15 -5.19 5.11 -8.97
N ASN A 16 -5.25 5.06 -10.30
CA ASN A 16 -4.84 3.90 -11.10
C ASN A 16 -3.32 3.87 -11.33
N GLY A 17 -2.62 4.95 -11.00
CA GLY A 17 -1.18 5.06 -11.09
C GLY A 17 -0.52 4.03 -10.17
N GLY A 18 0.60 3.46 -10.63
CA GLY A 18 1.38 2.56 -9.81
C GLY A 18 1.82 3.25 -8.54
N LEU A 19 1.42 2.72 -7.38
CA LEU A 19 1.82 3.22 -6.08
C LEU A 19 3.34 3.02 -5.90
N PRO A 20 4.12 4.06 -5.55
CA PRO A 20 5.53 3.89 -5.22
C PRO A 20 5.69 2.79 -4.17
N THR A 21 6.65 1.88 -4.39
CA THR A 21 6.84 0.73 -3.50
C THR A 21 7.10 1.15 -2.06
N ASP A 22 7.79 2.28 -1.86
CA ASP A 22 8.07 2.83 -0.53
C ASP A 22 6.79 3.31 0.17
N GLU A 23 5.88 3.98 -0.55
CA GLU A 23 4.58 4.39 -0.01
C GLU A 23 3.69 3.20 0.33
N LEU A 24 3.71 2.15 -0.51
CA LEU A 24 3.00 0.91 -0.24
C LEU A 24 3.54 0.20 1.01
N ILE A 25 4.87 0.18 1.20
CA ILE A 25 5.50 -0.37 2.41
C ILE A 25 5.00 0.37 3.66
N VAL A 26 4.98 1.70 3.63
CA VAL A 26 4.48 2.52 4.75
C VAL A 26 3.03 2.20 5.06
N MET A 27 2.15 2.17 4.05
CA MET A 27 0.74 1.85 4.25
C MET A 27 0.52 0.46 4.85
N VAL A 28 1.29 -0.54 4.42
CA VAL A 28 1.17 -1.90 4.96
C VAL A 28 1.68 -1.96 6.41
N ARG A 29 2.71 -1.20 6.76
CA ARG A 29 3.17 -1.07 8.17
C ARG A 29 2.12 -0.37 9.04
N ASP A 30 1.49 0.69 8.55
CA ASP A 30 0.42 1.39 9.26
C ASP A 30 -0.80 0.49 9.48
N LEU A 31 -1.17 -0.30 8.48
CA LEU A 31 -2.21 -1.31 8.60
C LEU A 31 -1.88 -2.33 9.70
N ALA A 32 -0.63 -2.80 9.80
CA ALA A 32 -0.21 -3.70 10.87
C ALA A 32 -0.41 -3.07 12.27
N GLN A 33 -0.11 -1.77 12.41
CA GLN A 33 -0.33 -1.04 13.67
C GLN A 33 -1.82 -0.92 14.02
N VAL A 34 -2.68 -0.59 13.04
CA VAL A 34 -4.13 -0.52 13.24
C VAL A 34 -4.68 -1.89 13.65
N LEU A 35 -4.31 -2.96 12.94
CA LEU A 35 -4.75 -4.32 13.25
C LEU A 35 -4.28 -4.78 14.63
N THR A 36 -3.11 -4.33 15.07
CA THR A 36 -2.60 -4.60 16.43
C THR A 36 -3.46 -3.92 17.49
N LYS A 37 -3.82 -2.64 17.28
CA LYS A 37 -4.70 -1.89 18.20
C LYS A 37 -6.08 -2.51 18.31
N GLU A 38 -6.58 -3.11 17.22
CA GLU A 38 -7.85 -3.84 17.17
C GLU A 38 -7.77 -5.28 17.74
N GLY A 39 -6.60 -5.72 18.21
CA GLY A 39 -6.42 -7.08 18.74
C GLY A 39 -6.39 -8.19 17.68
N LEU A 40 -6.29 -7.84 16.39
CA LEU A 40 -6.27 -8.76 15.26
C LEU A 40 -4.85 -9.30 14.99
N ALA A 41 -4.25 -9.95 15.99
CA ALA A 41 -2.82 -10.29 16.03
C ALA A 41 -2.30 -11.04 14.79
N ILE A 42 -3.03 -12.04 14.29
CA ILE A 42 -2.61 -12.81 13.09
C ILE A 42 -2.58 -11.90 11.86
N ARG A 43 -3.60 -11.07 11.67
CA ARG A 43 -3.68 -10.16 10.51
C ARG A 43 -2.60 -9.09 10.59
N ALA A 44 -2.34 -8.55 11.78
CA ALA A 44 -1.26 -7.61 12.01
C ALA A 44 0.10 -8.22 11.62
N ARG A 45 0.36 -9.46 12.04
CA ARG A 45 1.61 -10.16 11.72
C ARG A 45 1.77 -10.46 10.22
N VAL A 46 0.68 -10.79 9.55
CA VAL A 46 0.67 -10.97 8.09
C VAL A 46 1.01 -9.64 7.38
N ALA A 47 0.41 -8.53 7.80
CA ALA A 47 0.70 -7.21 7.24
C ALA A 47 2.18 -6.82 7.47
N GLU A 48 2.69 -6.99 8.70
CA GLU A 48 4.10 -6.74 9.02
C GLU A 48 5.05 -7.57 8.13
N THR A 49 4.78 -8.86 7.99
CA THR A 49 5.57 -9.76 7.11
C THR A 49 5.50 -9.31 5.66
N ALA A 50 4.34 -8.86 5.18
CA ALA A 50 4.19 -8.37 3.81
C ALA A 50 5.03 -7.10 3.58
N ALA A 51 5.04 -6.15 4.52
CA ALA A 51 5.89 -4.96 4.45
C ALA A 51 7.38 -5.32 4.39
N ASP A 52 7.85 -6.23 5.25
CA ASP A 52 9.25 -6.67 5.25
C ASP A 52 9.65 -7.35 3.94
N ARG A 53 8.74 -8.11 3.31
CA ARG A 53 8.98 -8.73 2.00
C ARG A 53 9.03 -7.71 0.88
N LEU A 54 8.16 -6.70 0.91
CA LEU A 54 8.19 -5.61 -0.06
C LEU A 54 9.49 -4.80 0.04
N GLU A 55 9.97 -4.55 1.26
CA GLU A 55 11.25 -3.86 1.50
C GLU A 55 12.43 -4.67 0.95
N GLN A 56 12.46 -5.99 1.20
CA GLN A 56 13.48 -6.88 0.62
C GLN A 56 13.46 -6.88 -0.91
N LEU A 57 12.27 -6.93 -1.52
CA LEU A 57 12.12 -6.90 -2.97
C LEU A 57 12.53 -5.55 -3.57
N SER A 58 12.17 -4.44 -2.92
CA SER A 58 12.57 -3.09 -3.31
C SER A 58 14.10 -2.95 -3.30
N ALA A 59 14.74 -3.36 -2.20
CA ALA A 59 16.19 -3.34 -2.06
C ALA A 59 16.91 -4.26 -3.07
N ALA A 60 16.35 -5.43 -3.37
CA ALA A 60 16.91 -6.34 -4.37
C ALA A 60 16.82 -5.79 -5.79
N ARG A 61 15.80 -4.98 -6.10
CA ARG A 61 15.62 -4.35 -7.43
C ARG A 61 16.53 -3.15 -7.67
N ALA A 62 17.01 -2.51 -6.60
CA ALA A 62 17.91 -1.36 -6.69
C ALA A 62 19.40 -1.73 -6.89
N ASN A 63 19.74 -3.02 -6.77
CA ASN A 63 21.08 -3.58 -7.02
C ASN A 63 21.16 -4.26 -8.39
#